data_AF-A0A6N4WW17-F1
#
_entry.id   AF-A0A6N4WW17-F1
#
_cell.length_a   1.000
_cell.length_b   1.000
_cell.length_c   1.000
_cell.angle_alpha   90.00
_cell.angle_beta   90.00
_cell.angle_gamma   90.00
#
_symmetry.space_group_name_H-M   'P 1'
#
loop_
_entity.id
_entity.type
_entity.pdbx_description
1 polymer ?
#
loop_
_entity_poly.entity_id
_entity_poly.type
_entity_poly.pdbx_seq_one_letter_code
_entity_poly.pdbx_strand_id
1 'polypeptide(L)'
;MRMPPFLVICCLLALCPVLLAKPVALNDDAIRMVGRFTEDFGFGWAGSMIETEFSGTSIAADLEVVDGGAAGLTIVVDGASRFLKLTKGRQLYTLADGLAPALSHSIEIFKRSEGGKGEVQFHGFEIPDDGRVVLPEAPQRKILVIGDSITCGYGNEAKTLDEGNSVENQNGYLSYAPFAGPADKAGHYHPSVKKHKSMAAELVAEIERLAEW
;
A
#
# COMPACT_ATOMS: atom_id res chain seq x y z
N MET A 1 -53.06 5.22 46.27
CA MET A 1 -52.34 5.57 45.02
C MET A 1 -50.85 5.32 45.28
N ARG A 2 -50.32 4.17 44.84
CA ARG A 2 -48.95 3.70 45.14
C ARG A 2 -48.01 4.17 44.01
N MET A 3 -46.96 4.93 44.35
CA MET A 3 -45.88 5.28 43.40
C MET A 3 -44.96 4.06 43.18
N PRO A 4 -44.46 3.82 41.96
CA PRO A 4 -43.49 2.75 41.69
C PRO A 4 -42.06 3.20 42.07
N PRO A 5 -41.15 2.26 42.34
CA PRO A 5 -39.76 2.58 42.66
C PRO A 5 -39.00 2.96 41.38
N PHE A 6 -38.26 4.07 41.43
CA PHE A 6 -37.33 4.47 40.37
C PHE A 6 -36.14 3.49 40.36
N LEU A 7 -36.01 2.74 39.27
CA LEU A 7 -34.83 1.93 38.96
C LEU A 7 -33.73 2.88 38.46
N VAL A 8 -32.70 3.10 39.29
CA VAL A 8 -31.50 3.84 38.87
C VAL A 8 -30.60 2.87 38.09
N ILE A 9 -30.59 3.02 36.76
CA ILE A 9 -29.64 2.33 35.89
C ILE A 9 -28.32 3.11 35.97
N CYS A 10 -27.35 2.59 36.73
CA CYS A 10 -25.96 3.03 36.65
C CYS A 10 -25.38 2.57 35.31
N CYS A 11 -25.39 3.43 34.30
CA CYS A 11 -24.56 3.27 33.11
C CYS A 11 -23.08 3.42 33.52
N LEU A 12 -22.39 2.30 33.72
CA LEU A 12 -20.94 2.25 33.69
C LEU A 12 -20.49 2.62 32.27
N LEU A 13 -20.20 3.91 32.06
CA LEU A 13 -19.45 4.39 30.91
C LEU A 13 -18.06 3.76 30.97
N ALA A 14 -17.84 2.69 30.21
CA ALA A 14 -16.51 2.22 29.93
C ALA A 14 -15.77 3.34 29.18
N LEU A 15 -14.91 4.07 29.89
CA LEU A 15 -13.91 4.95 29.31
C LEU A 15 -12.98 4.06 28.49
N CYS A 16 -13.28 3.90 27.20
CA CYS A 16 -12.31 3.39 26.26
C CYS A 16 -11.20 4.44 26.22
N PRO A 17 -9.97 4.16 26.68
CA PRO A 17 -8.90 5.11 26.57
C PRO A 17 -8.72 5.42 25.08
N VAL A 18 -8.96 6.67 24.70
CA VAL A 18 -8.57 7.17 23.39
C VAL A 18 -7.06 7.17 23.42
N LEU A 19 -6.41 6.15 22.84
CA LEU A 19 -4.99 6.25 22.55
C LEU A 19 -4.83 7.40 21.56
N LEU A 20 -4.07 8.42 21.98
CA LEU A 20 -3.63 9.46 21.07
C LEU A 20 -2.68 8.84 20.05
N ALA A 21 -2.78 9.34 18.81
CA ALA A 21 -1.89 8.98 17.71
C ALA A 21 -0.92 10.13 17.45
N LYS A 22 0.28 9.79 17.00
CA LYS A 22 1.34 10.73 16.61
C LYS A 22 1.72 10.55 15.14
N PRO A 23 2.11 11.63 14.45
CA PRO A 23 2.69 11.54 13.12
C PRO A 23 4.11 10.97 13.17
N VAL A 24 4.47 10.17 12.17
CA VAL A 24 5.84 9.74 11.87
C VAL A 24 6.42 10.71 10.83
N ALA A 25 7.65 11.17 11.05
CA ALA A 25 8.29 12.12 10.14
C ALA A 25 8.52 11.48 8.75
N LEU A 26 8.31 12.25 7.69
CA LEU A 26 8.47 11.77 6.31
C LEU A 26 9.91 11.38 5.96
N ASN A 27 10.87 12.04 6.60
CA ASN A 27 12.31 11.77 6.46
C ASN A 27 12.85 10.84 7.55
N ASP A 28 11.97 10.06 8.19
CA ASP A 28 12.40 9.06 9.17
C ASP A 28 13.13 7.92 8.45
N ASP A 29 14.36 7.64 8.87
CA ASP A 29 15.19 6.56 8.31
C ASP A 29 14.58 5.15 8.53
N ALA A 30 13.48 5.05 9.29
CA ALA A 30 12.68 3.84 9.46
C ALA A 30 11.71 3.55 8.29
N ILE A 31 11.48 4.49 7.38
CA ILE A 31 10.56 4.31 6.25
C ILE A 31 11.37 4.01 4.98
N ARG A 32 11.13 2.86 4.36
CA ARG A 32 11.71 2.56 3.05
C ARG A 32 10.71 2.88 1.94
N MET A 33 11.21 3.54 0.92
CA MET A 33 10.48 3.80 -0.32
C MET A 33 11.16 3.05 -1.46
N VAL A 34 10.38 2.26 -2.20
CA VAL A 34 10.87 1.46 -3.33
C VAL A 34 10.14 1.88 -4.60
N GLY A 35 10.88 2.26 -5.62
CA GLY A 35 10.31 2.77 -6.87
C GLY A 35 10.82 4.17 -7.16
N ARG A 36 9.99 4.98 -7.84
CA ARG A 36 10.34 6.34 -8.22
C ARG A 36 9.45 7.31 -7.46
N PHE A 37 10.07 8.06 -6.57
CA PHE A 37 9.43 9.09 -5.77
C PHE A 37 10.01 10.46 -6.16
N THR A 38 9.18 11.49 -6.13
CA THR A 38 9.62 12.89 -6.21
C THR A 38 10.25 13.31 -4.87
N GLU A 39 10.95 14.45 -4.85
CA GLU A 39 11.60 14.96 -3.63
C GLU A 39 10.60 15.24 -2.50
N ASP A 40 9.38 15.60 -2.85
CA ASP A 40 8.28 15.84 -1.93
C ASP A 40 7.50 14.56 -1.58
N PHE A 41 7.96 13.36 -1.97
CA PHE A 41 7.35 12.05 -1.68
C PHE A 41 6.11 11.67 -2.50
N GLY A 42 5.95 12.25 -3.68
CA GLY A 42 4.95 11.89 -4.68
C GLY A 42 5.33 10.63 -5.47
N PHE A 43 4.35 9.79 -5.80
CA PHE A 43 4.51 8.55 -6.55
C PHE A 43 3.28 8.23 -7.41
N GLY A 44 3.51 7.73 -8.63
CA GLY A 44 2.43 7.40 -9.57
C GLY A 44 2.55 6.01 -10.20
N TRP A 45 3.78 5.52 -10.37
CA TRP A 45 4.04 4.24 -11.06
C TRP A 45 3.46 3.06 -10.28
N ALA A 46 2.88 2.11 -11.00
CA ALA A 46 2.55 0.80 -10.42
C ALA A 46 3.82 0.19 -9.79
N GLY A 47 3.69 -0.54 -8.70
CA GLY A 47 4.83 -1.13 -7.99
C GLY A 47 5.68 -0.14 -7.21
N SER A 48 5.29 1.14 -7.10
CA SER A 48 5.84 2.00 -6.07
C SER A 48 5.39 1.50 -4.70
N MET A 49 6.32 1.34 -3.77
CA MET A 49 6.06 0.80 -2.44
C MET A 49 6.57 1.72 -1.35
N ILE A 50 5.85 1.74 -0.23
CA ILE A 50 6.27 2.35 1.03
C ILE A 50 6.13 1.27 2.11
N GLU A 51 7.18 1.05 2.88
CA GLU A 51 7.20 -0.02 3.88
C GLU A 51 7.90 0.42 5.16
N THR A 52 7.41 -0.12 6.27
CA THR A 52 8.03 -0.01 7.59
C THR A 52 7.62 -1.24 8.41
N GLU A 53 8.31 -1.49 9.51
CA GLU A 53 7.74 -2.22 10.64
C GLU A 53 7.25 -1.23 11.68
N PHE A 54 6.21 -1.58 12.45
CA PHE A 54 5.71 -0.75 13.52
C PHE A 54 5.23 -1.57 14.71
N SER A 55 5.29 -0.99 15.92
CA SER A 55 4.58 -1.53 17.09
C SER A 55 3.37 -0.66 17.41
N GLY A 56 2.24 -1.29 17.72
CA GLY A 56 1.01 -0.59 18.08
C GLY A 56 -0.22 -1.38 17.67
N THR A 57 -1.39 -0.87 18.06
CA THR A 57 -2.68 -1.51 17.75
C THR A 57 -3.26 -1.06 16.40
N SER A 58 -2.69 -0.04 15.78
CA SER A 58 -3.15 0.52 14.51
C SER A 58 -2.03 1.27 13.79
N ILE A 59 -2.26 1.51 12.50
CA ILE A 59 -1.47 2.42 11.68
C ILE A 59 -2.37 3.04 10.61
N ALA A 60 -2.21 4.33 10.38
CA ALA A 60 -2.86 5.08 9.31
C ALA A 60 -1.80 5.77 8.44
N ALA A 61 -2.16 6.16 7.23
CA ALA A 61 -1.34 6.98 6.35
C ALA A 61 -2.12 8.20 5.86
N ASP A 62 -1.49 9.35 5.93
CA ASP A 62 -1.98 10.58 5.32
C ASP A 62 -1.57 10.57 3.83
N LEU A 63 -2.57 10.45 2.96
CA LEU A 63 -2.38 10.24 1.53
C LEU A 63 -3.22 11.24 0.75
N GLU A 64 -2.67 11.74 -0.35
CA GLU A 64 -3.37 12.68 -1.22
C GLU A 64 -3.29 12.26 -2.68
N VAL A 65 -4.43 12.19 -3.36
CA VAL A 65 -4.44 12.00 -4.81
C VAL A 65 -4.35 13.38 -5.50
N VAL A 66 -3.13 13.78 -5.86
CA VAL A 66 -2.79 15.11 -6.40
C VAL A 66 -3.17 15.28 -7.87
N ASP A 67 -3.16 14.21 -8.65
CA ASP A 67 -3.64 14.16 -10.05
C ASP A 67 -4.56 12.94 -10.28
N GLY A 68 -5.46 13.03 -11.25
CA GLY A 68 -6.48 12.00 -11.53
C GLY A 68 -7.65 12.00 -10.53
N GLY A 69 -8.62 11.11 -10.71
CA GLY A 69 -9.83 11.02 -9.86
C GLY A 69 -9.72 10.03 -8.69
N ALA A 70 -8.83 9.03 -8.81
CA ALA A 70 -8.63 7.98 -7.83
C ALA A 70 -7.29 7.25 -8.09
N ALA A 71 -6.79 6.58 -7.06
CA ALA A 71 -5.65 5.68 -7.12
C ALA A 71 -5.99 4.38 -6.38
N GLY A 72 -5.38 3.27 -6.80
CA GLY A 72 -5.55 1.98 -6.13
C GLY A 72 -4.28 1.63 -5.39
N LEU A 73 -4.40 1.19 -4.14
CA LEU A 73 -3.33 0.63 -3.34
C LEU A 73 -3.67 -0.82 -2.91
N THR A 74 -2.65 -1.64 -2.79
CA THR A 74 -2.70 -2.89 -2.00
C THR A 74 -1.99 -2.62 -0.68
N ILE A 75 -2.67 -2.87 0.42
CA ILE A 75 -2.15 -2.71 1.78
C ILE A 75 -1.87 -4.10 2.32
N VAL A 76 -0.63 -4.40 2.66
CA VAL A 76 -0.21 -5.70 3.21
C VAL A 76 0.22 -5.50 4.66
N VAL A 77 -0.46 -6.16 5.58
CA VAL A 77 -0.14 -6.13 7.01
C VAL A 77 0.10 -7.57 7.46
N ASP A 78 1.29 -7.86 7.98
CA ASP A 78 1.67 -9.22 8.41
C ASP A 78 1.40 -10.31 7.36
N GLY A 79 1.65 -9.97 6.09
CA GLY A 79 1.41 -10.82 4.93
C GLY A 79 -0.05 -10.89 4.46
N ALA A 80 -1.00 -10.34 5.20
CA ALA A 80 -2.40 -10.26 4.79
C ALA A 80 -2.64 -9.00 3.94
N SER A 81 -3.03 -9.18 2.69
CA SER A 81 -3.27 -8.08 1.75
C SER A 81 -4.75 -7.68 1.64
N ARG A 82 -5.03 -6.39 1.49
CA ARG A 82 -6.36 -5.87 1.11
C ARG A 82 -6.26 -4.74 0.10
N PHE A 83 -7.32 -4.56 -0.69
CA PHE A 83 -7.45 -3.41 -1.58
C PHE A 83 -7.86 -2.14 -0.80
N LEU A 84 -7.24 -1.01 -1.15
CA LEU A 84 -7.64 0.32 -0.71
C LEU A 84 -7.76 1.23 -1.93
N LYS A 85 -8.95 1.78 -2.17
CA LYS A 85 -9.18 2.82 -3.18
C LYS A 85 -9.02 4.20 -2.53
N LEU A 86 -8.11 4.99 -3.05
CA LEU A 86 -7.99 6.40 -2.72
C LEU A 86 -8.93 7.23 -3.60
N THR A 87 -9.41 8.34 -3.05
CA THR A 87 -10.22 9.34 -3.77
C THR A 87 -9.44 10.64 -3.90
N LYS A 88 -9.85 11.51 -4.84
CA LYS A 88 -9.24 12.83 -5.03
C LYS A 88 -9.09 13.60 -3.71
N GLY A 89 -7.91 14.21 -3.52
CA GLY A 89 -7.61 15.07 -2.37
C GLY A 89 -6.94 14.33 -1.21
N ARG A 90 -6.58 15.10 -0.18
CA ARG A 90 -5.84 14.63 1.01
C ARG A 90 -6.77 14.06 2.07
N GLN A 91 -6.47 12.85 2.53
CA GLN A 91 -7.25 12.13 3.52
C GLN A 91 -6.35 11.23 4.37
N LEU A 92 -6.71 11.07 5.64
CA LEU A 92 -6.11 10.08 6.52
C LEU A 92 -6.81 8.73 6.32
N TYR A 93 -6.06 7.70 5.94
CA TYR A 93 -6.57 6.35 5.71
C TYR A 93 -6.06 5.40 6.79
N THR A 94 -6.97 4.81 7.57
CA THR A 94 -6.64 3.67 8.43
C THR A 94 -6.17 2.51 7.56
N LEU A 95 -4.93 2.06 7.77
CA LEU A 95 -4.33 0.95 7.05
C LEU A 95 -4.55 -0.37 7.80
N ALA A 96 -4.42 -0.33 9.12
CA ALA A 96 -4.79 -1.42 10.02
C ALA A 96 -5.24 -0.88 11.39
N ASP A 97 -6.10 -1.64 12.06
CA ASP A 97 -6.52 -1.41 13.43
C ASP A 97 -6.80 -2.76 14.12
N GLY A 98 -7.07 -2.72 15.44
CA GLY A 98 -7.37 -3.91 16.22
C GLY A 98 -6.21 -4.90 16.34
N LEU A 99 -4.98 -4.45 16.12
CA LEU A 99 -3.78 -5.28 16.17
C LEU A 99 -3.32 -5.55 17.60
N ALA A 100 -2.52 -6.60 17.78
CA ALA A 100 -2.02 -7.00 19.10
C ALA A 100 -0.89 -6.06 19.55
N PRO A 101 -1.03 -5.30 20.65
CA PRO A 101 -0.10 -4.23 21.03
C PRO A 101 1.33 -4.71 21.36
N ALA A 102 1.49 -6.00 21.69
CA ALA A 102 2.77 -6.57 22.10
C ALA A 102 3.64 -7.04 20.92
N LEU A 103 3.15 -6.98 19.69
CA LEU A 103 3.85 -7.48 18.51
C LEU A 103 4.40 -6.35 17.64
N SER A 104 5.50 -6.64 16.95
CA SER A 104 5.92 -5.86 15.79
C SER A 104 5.08 -6.32 14.60
N HIS A 105 4.60 -5.37 13.82
CA HIS A 105 3.78 -5.58 12.64
C HIS A 105 4.51 -5.06 11.41
N SER A 106 4.46 -5.82 10.31
CA SER A 106 4.96 -5.36 9.02
C SER A 106 3.85 -4.64 8.27
N ILE A 107 4.18 -3.55 7.57
CA ILE A 107 3.28 -2.86 6.66
C ILE A 107 3.97 -2.61 5.32
N GLU A 108 3.26 -2.90 4.24
CA GLU A 108 3.60 -2.49 2.89
C GLU A 108 2.40 -1.80 2.24
N ILE A 109 2.62 -0.60 1.73
CA ILE A 109 1.73 0.08 0.80
C ILE A 109 2.28 -0.15 -0.59
N PHE A 110 1.51 -0.82 -1.46
CA PHE A 110 1.87 -1.04 -2.85
C PHE A 110 0.93 -0.28 -3.78
N LYS A 111 1.46 0.57 -4.66
CA LYS A 111 0.68 1.24 -5.71
C LYS A 111 0.30 0.22 -6.78
N ARG A 112 -0.94 -0.28 -6.73
CA ARG A 112 -1.43 -1.32 -7.67
C ARG A 112 -1.88 -0.75 -9.01
N SER A 113 -2.39 0.48 -9.04
CA SER A 113 -2.86 1.10 -10.28
C SER A 113 -1.71 1.73 -11.06
N GLU A 114 -1.80 1.74 -12.40
CA GLU A 114 -0.80 2.31 -13.30
C GLU A 114 -0.65 3.84 -13.16
N GLY A 115 0.39 4.40 -13.80
CA GLY A 115 0.69 5.84 -13.74
C GLY A 115 -0.44 6.73 -14.26
N GLY A 116 -1.24 6.25 -15.21
CA GLY A 116 -2.44 6.97 -15.68
C GLY A 116 -3.61 6.97 -14.69
N LYS A 117 -3.49 6.30 -13.53
CA LYS A 117 -4.54 6.14 -12.53
C LYS A 117 -4.11 6.68 -11.17
N GLY A 118 -4.05 8.01 -11.14
CA GLY A 118 -3.83 8.80 -9.96
C GLY A 118 -2.36 8.84 -9.55
N GLU A 119 -1.86 10.07 -9.40
CA GLU A 119 -0.62 10.34 -8.69
C GLU A 119 -0.94 10.57 -7.21
N VAL A 120 -0.15 9.95 -6.34
CA VAL A 120 -0.37 9.94 -4.89
C VAL A 120 0.80 10.63 -4.22
N GLN A 121 0.49 11.50 -3.28
CA GLN A 121 1.41 12.15 -2.39
C GLN A 121 1.31 11.49 -1.01
N PHE A 122 2.45 11.03 -0.47
CA PHE A 122 2.53 10.51 0.89
C PHE A 122 2.91 11.64 1.85
N HIS A 123 2.15 11.81 2.93
CA HIS A 123 2.36 12.84 3.94
C HIS A 123 2.85 12.29 5.29
N GLY A 124 2.95 10.96 5.42
CA GLY A 124 3.48 10.28 6.59
C GLY A 124 2.53 9.22 7.14
N PHE A 125 3.03 8.46 8.10
CA PHE A 125 2.21 7.54 8.89
C PHE A 125 1.70 8.23 10.15
N GLU A 126 0.58 7.74 10.68
CA GLU A 126 0.15 7.97 12.05
C GLU A 126 0.06 6.64 12.79
N ILE A 127 0.68 6.58 13.97
CA ILE A 127 0.69 5.40 14.85
C ILE A 127 0.30 5.82 16.27
N PRO A 128 -0.10 4.89 17.15
CA PRO A 128 -0.28 5.17 18.56
C PRO A 128 0.94 5.87 19.20
N ASP A 129 0.70 6.73 20.19
CA ASP A 129 1.72 7.55 20.86
C ASP A 129 2.89 6.73 21.43
N ASP A 130 2.61 5.54 21.95
CA ASP A 130 3.57 4.58 22.49
C ASP A 130 4.20 3.67 21.42
N GLY A 131 3.71 3.76 20.18
CA GLY A 131 4.22 3.04 19.04
C GLY A 131 5.59 3.56 18.56
N ARG A 132 6.26 2.73 17.78
CA ARG A 132 7.50 3.09 17.08
C ARG A 132 7.50 2.47 15.70
N VAL A 133 8.22 3.09 14.77
CA VAL A 133 8.56 2.54 13.47
C VAL A 133 9.99 2.02 13.47
N VAL A 134 10.26 1.01 12.65
CA VAL A 134 11.59 0.43 12.43
C VAL A 134 11.75 0.11 10.95
N LEU A 135 12.94 0.37 10.41
CA LEU A 135 13.28 -0.01 9.04
C LEU A 135 13.25 -1.55 8.92
N PRO A 136 12.45 -2.13 8.00
CA PRO A 136 12.45 -3.57 7.76
C PRO A 136 13.79 -4.03 7.21
N GLU A 137 14.04 -5.34 7.22
CA GLU A 137 15.22 -5.92 6.57
C GLU A 137 15.30 -5.52 5.09
N ALA A 138 16.52 -5.21 4.61
CA ALA A 138 16.71 -4.84 3.22
C ALA A 138 16.54 -6.04 2.29
N PRO A 139 15.82 -5.89 1.15
CA PRO A 139 15.79 -6.94 0.15
C PRO A 139 17.20 -7.18 -0.38
N GLN A 140 17.51 -8.45 -0.68
CA GLN A 140 18.84 -8.83 -1.15
C GLN A 140 19.07 -8.42 -2.60
N ARG A 141 17.99 -8.32 -3.39
CA ARG A 141 18.04 -7.94 -4.80
C ARG A 141 17.03 -6.84 -5.12
N LYS A 142 17.36 -6.08 -6.16
CA LYS A 142 16.52 -5.01 -6.71
C LYS A 142 16.30 -5.28 -8.18
N ILE A 143 15.05 -5.22 -8.62
CA ILE A 143 14.66 -5.50 -9.99
C ILE A 143 13.86 -4.33 -10.54
N LEU A 144 14.12 -3.98 -11.79
CA LEU A 144 13.35 -3.01 -12.56
C LEU A 144 12.62 -3.74 -13.67
N VAL A 145 11.29 -3.75 -13.62
CA VAL A 145 10.47 -4.34 -14.69
C VAL A 145 9.93 -3.24 -15.56
N ILE A 146 10.23 -3.32 -16.86
CA ILE A 146 9.90 -2.35 -17.89
C ILE A 146 8.90 -3.01 -18.86
N GLY A 147 7.64 -2.55 -18.89
CA GLY A 147 6.67 -3.07 -19.87
C GLY A 147 5.40 -2.25 -20.05
N ASP A 148 4.36 -2.89 -20.56
CA ASP A 148 3.09 -2.23 -20.90
C ASP A 148 1.96 -2.59 -19.91
N SER A 149 0.70 -2.47 -20.36
CA SER A 149 -0.50 -2.80 -19.61
C SER A 149 -0.44 -4.17 -18.91
N ILE A 150 0.29 -5.15 -19.48
CA ILE A 150 0.45 -6.48 -18.88
C ILE A 150 1.27 -6.39 -17.58
N THR A 151 2.35 -5.62 -17.59
CA THR A 151 3.21 -5.38 -16.41
C THR A 151 2.44 -4.67 -15.30
N CYS A 152 1.53 -3.77 -15.66
CA CYS A 152 0.67 -3.07 -14.70
C CYS A 152 -0.54 -3.88 -14.21
N GLY A 153 -0.76 -5.10 -14.70
CA GLY A 153 -1.92 -5.91 -14.28
C GLY A 153 -3.25 -5.38 -14.81
N TYR A 154 -3.28 -4.79 -16.01
CA TYR A 154 -4.50 -4.28 -16.63
C TYR A 154 -5.62 -5.33 -16.65
N GLY A 155 -6.74 -5.01 -16.00
CA GLY A 155 -7.96 -5.83 -16.01
C GLY A 155 -7.82 -7.23 -15.42
N ASN A 156 -6.76 -7.54 -14.67
CA ASN A 156 -6.51 -8.89 -14.16
C ASN A 156 -7.49 -9.34 -13.06
N GLU A 157 -8.24 -8.41 -12.47
CA GLU A 157 -9.32 -8.72 -11.54
C GLU A 157 -10.73 -8.52 -12.14
N ALA A 158 -10.82 -8.14 -13.41
CA ALA A 158 -12.10 -8.09 -14.12
C ALA A 158 -12.68 -9.51 -14.29
N LYS A 159 -13.98 -9.67 -14.06
CA LYS A 159 -14.69 -10.95 -14.20
C LYS A 159 -15.15 -11.20 -15.63
N THR A 160 -15.35 -10.13 -16.38
CA THR A 160 -15.82 -10.16 -17.77
C THR A 160 -15.06 -9.13 -18.61
N LEU A 161 -15.10 -9.28 -19.94
CA LEU A 161 -14.35 -8.41 -20.86
C LEU A 161 -14.87 -6.96 -20.89
N ASP A 162 -16.14 -6.76 -20.56
CA ASP A 162 -16.82 -5.46 -20.57
C ASP A 162 -16.58 -4.63 -19.31
N GLU A 163 -16.12 -5.23 -18.21
CA GLU A 163 -15.75 -4.51 -16.97
C GLU A 163 -14.50 -3.62 -17.16
N GLY A 164 -13.65 -3.93 -18.14
CA GLY A 164 -12.52 -3.08 -18.55
C GLY A 164 -11.48 -2.81 -17.45
N ASN A 165 -10.67 -1.76 -17.66
CA ASN A 165 -9.56 -1.39 -16.78
C ASN A 165 -9.93 -0.21 -15.86
N SER A 166 -10.65 -0.50 -14.78
CA SER A 166 -10.90 0.42 -13.67
C SER A 166 -9.76 0.41 -12.63
N VAL A 167 -9.76 1.33 -11.67
CA VAL A 167 -8.79 1.32 -10.56
C VAL A 167 -8.91 0.02 -9.76
N GLU A 168 -10.13 -0.47 -9.62
CA GLU A 168 -10.50 -1.70 -8.94
C GLU A 168 -9.95 -2.92 -9.69
N ASN A 169 -10.18 -2.99 -11.00
CA ASN A 169 -9.86 -4.18 -11.81
C ASN A 169 -8.39 -4.28 -12.20
N GLN A 170 -7.56 -3.29 -11.84
CA GLN A 170 -6.12 -3.31 -12.09
C GLN A 170 -5.36 -3.62 -10.81
N ASN A 171 -4.70 -4.78 -10.79
CA ASN A 171 -3.89 -5.20 -9.66
C ASN A 171 -2.44 -5.48 -10.08
N GLY A 172 -1.60 -4.44 -10.07
CA GLY A 172 -0.16 -4.60 -10.29
C GLY A 172 0.55 -5.49 -9.25
N TYR A 173 -0.04 -5.67 -8.06
CA TYR A 173 0.50 -6.56 -7.02
C TYR A 173 0.36 -8.04 -7.40
N LEU A 174 -0.60 -8.37 -8.27
CA LEU A 174 -0.81 -9.71 -8.83
C LEU A 174 -0.32 -9.82 -10.28
N SER A 175 0.47 -8.88 -10.78
CA SER A 175 1.11 -9.02 -12.09
C SER A 175 2.32 -9.95 -12.01
N TYR A 176 2.96 -10.29 -13.13
CA TYR A 176 4.16 -11.14 -13.09
C TYR A 176 5.38 -10.44 -12.46
N ALA A 177 5.35 -9.11 -12.36
CA ALA A 177 6.52 -8.28 -12.07
C ALA A 177 6.94 -8.23 -10.57
N PRO A 178 6.03 -8.26 -9.58
CA PRO A 178 6.39 -8.34 -8.16
C PRO A 178 7.02 -9.67 -7.74
N PHE A 179 6.81 -10.77 -8.47
CA PHE A 179 7.10 -12.12 -8.00
C PHE A 179 8.50 -12.66 -8.32
N ALA A 180 9.54 -11.83 -8.26
CA ALA A 180 10.91 -12.33 -8.35
C ALA A 180 11.31 -13.22 -7.14
N GLY A 181 10.61 -13.10 -6.01
CA GLY A 181 10.75 -13.96 -4.82
C GLY A 181 10.51 -13.18 -3.52
N PRO A 182 10.30 -13.85 -2.37
CA PRO A 182 10.06 -13.19 -1.08
C PRO A 182 11.27 -12.38 -0.54
N ALA A 183 12.46 -12.58 -1.10
CA ALA A 183 13.68 -11.83 -0.75
C ALA A 183 13.96 -10.64 -1.71
N ASP A 184 13.12 -10.46 -2.73
CA ASP A 184 13.34 -9.55 -3.84
C ASP A 184 12.25 -8.49 -3.86
N LYS A 185 12.64 -7.22 -3.99
CA LYS A 185 11.68 -6.12 -4.21
C LYS A 185 11.86 -5.58 -5.60
N ALA A 186 10.81 -5.68 -6.40
CA ALA A 186 10.76 -5.15 -7.75
C ALA A 186 10.02 -3.81 -7.75
N GLY A 187 10.68 -2.77 -8.27
CA GLY A 187 9.99 -1.55 -8.67
C GLY A 187 9.54 -1.69 -10.12
N HIS A 188 8.31 -1.30 -10.44
CA HIS A 188 7.87 -1.33 -11.83
C HIS A 188 8.07 0.02 -12.50
N TYR A 189 8.30 -0.05 -13.80
CA TYR A 189 8.32 1.09 -14.68
C TYR A 189 7.51 0.73 -15.92
N HIS A 190 6.56 1.59 -16.27
CA HIS A 190 5.78 1.42 -17.48
C HIS A 190 6.34 2.37 -18.56
N PRO A 191 7.22 1.93 -19.48
CA PRO A 191 7.61 2.69 -20.66
C PRO A 191 6.41 2.91 -21.60
N SER A 192 5.68 3.99 -21.32
CA SER A 192 4.76 4.68 -22.24
C SER A 192 3.37 4.11 -22.45
N VAL A 193 2.43 5.04 -22.65
CA VAL A 193 1.09 4.93 -23.24
C VAL A 193 1.10 4.35 -24.68
N LYS A 194 2.22 3.80 -25.19
CA LYS A 194 2.29 3.17 -26.52
C LYS A 194 3.19 1.92 -26.56
N LYS A 195 2.51 0.77 -26.46
CA LYS A 195 2.80 -0.58 -27.04
C LYS A 195 4.13 -1.26 -26.65
N HIS A 196 4.12 -2.58 -26.39
CA HIS A 196 4.65 -3.63 -27.30
C HIS A 196 4.67 -5.05 -26.65
N LYS A 197 4.03 -6.02 -27.33
CA LYS A 197 3.69 -7.38 -26.86
C LYS A 197 4.75 -8.48 -27.02
N SER A 198 5.94 -8.22 -27.57
CA SER A 198 6.95 -9.27 -27.83
C SER A 198 8.07 -9.36 -26.78
N MET A 199 8.17 -8.37 -25.88
CA MET A 199 9.34 -8.19 -25.02
C MET A 199 9.31 -9.04 -23.74
N ALA A 200 8.14 -9.34 -23.18
CA ALA A 200 8.02 -9.99 -21.87
C ALA A 200 8.39 -11.49 -21.86
N ALA A 201 8.15 -12.21 -22.97
CA ALA A 201 8.39 -13.66 -23.03
C ALA A 201 9.86 -14.03 -23.21
N GLU A 202 10.65 -13.24 -23.94
CA GLU A 202 12.10 -13.45 -24.07
C GLU A 202 12.86 -12.93 -22.84
N LEU A 203 12.37 -11.86 -22.20
CA LEU A 203 13.05 -11.20 -21.09
C LEU A 203 13.05 -12.01 -19.79
N VAL A 204 11.97 -12.75 -19.48
CA VAL A 204 11.91 -13.57 -18.26
C VAL A 204 12.89 -14.75 -18.32
N ALA A 205 12.91 -15.47 -19.44
CA ALA A 205 13.85 -16.58 -19.64
C ALA A 205 15.33 -16.12 -19.64
N GLU A 206 15.62 -14.90 -20.12
CA GLU A 206 16.96 -14.32 -20.09
C GLU A 206 17.36 -13.78 -18.71
N ILE A 207 16.41 -13.23 -17.93
CA ILE A 207 16.66 -12.81 -16.54
C ILE A 207 17.00 -14.00 -15.65
N GLU A 208 16.25 -15.10 -15.77
CA GLU A 208 16.52 -16.35 -15.04
C GLU A 208 17.92 -16.90 -15.40
N ARG A 209 18.27 -16.89 -16.69
CA ARG A 209 19.59 -17.33 -17.16
C ARG A 209 20.75 -16.46 -16.68
N LEU A 210 20.60 -15.13 -16.67
CA LEU A 210 21.68 -14.19 -16.33
C LEU A 210 21.86 -13.98 -14.82
N ALA A 211 20.82 -14.17 -14.04
CA ALA A 211 20.86 -14.00 -12.59
C ALA A 211 21.38 -15.25 -11.84
N GLU A 212 21.74 -16.31 -12.57
CA GLU A 212 22.02 -17.65 -12.02
C GLU A 212 20.92 -18.13 -11.07
N TRP A 213 19.67 -17.92 -11.49
CA TRP A 213 18.49 -18.42 -10.78
C TRP A 213 18.15 -19.85 -11.18
#